data_AF-A0A2R6JTG2-F1
#
_entry.id   AF-A0A2R6JTG2-F1
#
_cell.length_a   1.000
_cell.length_b   1.000
_cell.length_c   1.000
_cell.angle_alpha   90.00
_cell.angle_beta   90.00
_cell.angle_gamma   90.00
#
_symmetry.space_group_name_H-M   'P 1'
#
loop_
_entity.id
_entity.type
_entity.pdbx_description
1 polymer ?
#
loop_
_entity_poly.entity_id
_entity_poly.type
_entity_poly.pdbx_seq_one_letter_code
_entity_poly.pdbx_strand_id
1 'polypeptide(L)'
;MYLYGHYGAALLAFAPLGFALTAAGAPGAALVVGVVTVGLAPLPDWDHRVPLLDHRGVTHTVAFALLVGLVAGAVGLAVGGSGAGDTVLAGSGGGLAGGSGGEIGPAPALGAMGFVAGTLSMLTHLAADAVTPMGIAPLWPVSSRRYSLELVRSANPVANYLLLAVGVVVAGVTLYAGTVLAGI
;
A
#
# COMPACT_ATOMS: atom_id res chain seq x y z
N MET A 1 -13.76 1.04 6.98
CA MET A 1 -14.52 -0.07 6.36
C MET A 1 -14.40 -1.26 7.29
N TYR A 2 -14.76 -2.48 6.90
CA TYR A 2 -14.25 -3.67 7.58
C TYR A 2 -13.12 -4.29 6.77
N LEU A 3 -12.52 -5.36 7.31
CA LEU A 3 -11.30 -6.01 6.83
C LEU A 3 -11.27 -6.18 5.30
N TYR A 4 -12.31 -6.76 4.72
CA TYR A 4 -12.39 -7.01 3.27
C TYR A 4 -12.45 -5.72 2.45
N GLY A 5 -13.13 -4.68 2.94
CA GLY A 5 -13.13 -3.38 2.29
C GLY A 5 -11.74 -2.74 2.26
N HIS A 6 -10.97 -2.85 3.35
CA HIS A 6 -9.59 -2.33 3.39
C HIS A 6 -8.65 -3.09 2.45
N TYR A 7 -8.77 -4.42 2.35
CA TYR A 7 -8.02 -5.19 1.36
C TYR A 7 -8.39 -4.80 -0.08
N GLY A 8 -9.67 -4.63 -0.38
CA GLY A 8 -10.12 -4.17 -1.69
C GLY A 8 -9.59 -2.79 -2.05
N ALA A 9 -9.67 -1.84 -1.13
CA ALA A 9 -9.11 -0.50 -1.31
C ALA A 9 -7.59 -0.53 -1.53
N ALA A 10 -6.88 -1.36 -0.76
CA ALA A 10 -5.44 -1.52 -0.90
C ALA A 10 -5.05 -2.08 -2.27
N LEU A 11 -5.76 -3.11 -2.76
CA LEU A 11 -5.54 -3.67 -4.08
C LEU A 11 -5.84 -2.65 -5.20
N LEU A 12 -6.92 -1.87 -5.08
CA LEU A 12 -7.23 -0.84 -6.07
C LEU A 12 -6.18 0.27 -6.12
N ALA A 13 -5.72 0.74 -4.97
CA ALA A 13 -4.68 1.76 -4.90
C ALA A 13 -3.33 1.23 -5.42
N PHE A 14 -3.04 -0.05 -5.19
CA PHE A 14 -1.84 -0.73 -5.69
C PHE A 14 -1.89 -0.96 -7.21
N ALA A 15 -3.05 -1.24 -7.79
CA ALA A 15 -3.18 -1.65 -9.19
C ALA A 15 -2.41 -0.80 -10.23
N PRO A 16 -2.44 0.54 -10.22
CA PRO A 16 -1.65 1.34 -11.16
C PRO A 16 -0.13 1.23 -10.92
N LEU A 17 0.30 1.08 -9.67
CA LEU A 17 1.71 0.88 -9.33
C LEU A 17 2.18 -0.52 -9.74
N GLY A 18 1.35 -1.54 -9.52
CA GLY A 18 1.60 -2.91 -9.97
C GLY A 18 1.75 -2.99 -11.50
N PHE A 19 0.89 -2.30 -12.26
CA PHE A 19 1.05 -2.15 -13.71
C PHE A 19 2.39 -1.52 -14.06
N ALA A 20 2.71 -0.37 -13.47
CA ALA A 20 3.94 0.35 -13.80
C ALA A 20 5.19 -0.51 -13.53
N LEU A 21 5.22 -1.24 -12.42
CA LEU A 21 6.33 -2.13 -12.07
C LEU A 21 6.42 -3.33 -13.02
N THR A 22 5.31 -3.99 -13.34
CA THR A 22 5.29 -5.13 -14.28
C THR A 22 5.62 -4.71 -15.72
N ALA A 23 5.08 -3.58 -16.18
CA ALA A 23 5.40 -2.97 -17.48
C ALA A 23 6.88 -2.55 -17.58
N ALA A 24 7.51 -2.21 -16.46
CA ALA A 24 8.96 -1.96 -16.38
C ALA A 24 9.79 -3.24 -16.27
N GLY A 25 9.19 -4.43 -16.47
CA GLY A 25 9.87 -5.71 -16.37
C GLY A 25 10.20 -6.11 -14.93
N ALA A 26 9.54 -5.53 -13.92
CA ALA A 26 9.81 -5.78 -12.50
C ALA A 26 8.67 -6.51 -11.75
N PRO A 27 8.26 -7.72 -12.15
CA PRO A 27 7.16 -8.45 -11.52
C PRO A 27 7.45 -8.84 -10.06
N GLY A 28 8.70 -9.16 -9.71
CA GLY A 28 9.09 -9.44 -8.32
C GLY A 28 8.86 -8.23 -7.41
N ALA A 29 9.28 -7.04 -7.86
CA ALA A 29 9.03 -5.78 -7.16
C ALA A 29 7.53 -5.50 -7.02
N ALA A 30 6.75 -5.72 -8.09
CA ALA A 30 5.30 -5.56 -8.04
C ALA A 30 4.66 -6.47 -6.99
N LEU A 31 5.06 -7.74 -6.91
CA LEU A 31 4.56 -8.69 -5.92
C LEU A 31 4.90 -8.25 -4.49
N VAL A 32 6.15 -7.86 -4.24
CA VAL A 32 6.61 -7.43 -2.91
C VAL A 32 5.83 -6.20 -2.45
N VAL A 33 5.73 -5.18 -3.30
CA VAL A 33 4.97 -3.96 -2.99
C VAL A 33 3.50 -4.30 -2.74
N GLY A 34 2.87 -5.11 -3.59
CA GLY A 34 1.48 -5.53 -3.43
C GLY A 34 1.23 -6.28 -2.12
N VAL A 35 2.07 -7.27 -1.79
CA VAL A 35 1.97 -8.05 -0.55
C VAL A 35 2.12 -7.15 0.68
N VAL A 36 3.10 -6.25 0.70
CA VAL A 36 3.30 -5.31 1.81
C VAL A 36 2.10 -4.37 1.92
N THR A 37 1.63 -3.81 0.80
CA THR A 37 0.50 -2.87 0.80
C THR A 37 -0.79 -3.53 1.33
N VAL A 38 -1.11 -4.73 0.90
CA VAL A 38 -2.30 -5.48 1.36
C VAL A 38 -2.11 -5.98 2.80
N GLY A 39 -0.94 -6.53 3.13
CA GLY A 39 -0.65 -7.10 4.44
C GLY A 39 -0.72 -6.08 5.57
N LEU A 40 -0.32 -4.83 5.30
CA LEU A 40 -0.41 -3.74 6.27
C LEU A 40 -1.79 -3.07 6.32
N ALA A 41 -2.70 -3.35 5.38
CA ALA A 41 -3.98 -2.64 5.29
C ALA A 41 -4.82 -2.65 6.58
N PRO A 42 -4.84 -3.71 7.42
CA PRO A 42 -5.58 -3.72 8.68
C PRO A 42 -4.86 -3.04 9.85
N LEU A 43 -3.62 -2.58 9.67
CA LEU A 43 -2.75 -2.11 10.75
C LEU A 43 -3.37 -0.99 11.60
N PRO A 44 -4.00 0.07 11.02
CA PRO A 44 -4.60 1.13 11.83
C PRO A 44 -5.70 0.61 12.78
N ASP A 45 -6.52 -0.33 12.33
CA ASP A 45 -7.64 -0.92 13.08
C ASP A 45 -7.19 -1.83 14.24
N TRP A 46 -5.89 -2.14 14.35
CA TRP A 46 -5.38 -2.83 15.54
C TRP A 46 -5.46 -1.95 16.79
N ASP A 47 -5.73 -0.65 16.65
CA ASP A 47 -6.04 0.26 17.76
C ASP A 47 -7.21 -0.23 18.64
N HIS A 48 -8.21 -0.93 18.08
CA HIS A 48 -9.29 -1.58 18.83
C HIS A 48 -8.81 -2.60 19.87
N ARG A 49 -7.57 -3.08 19.75
CA ARG A 49 -6.98 -4.13 20.60
C ARG A 49 -5.92 -3.60 21.56
N VAL A 50 -5.53 -2.33 21.43
CA VAL A 50 -4.47 -1.74 22.24
C VAL A 50 -5.12 -0.83 23.28
N PRO A 51 -5.04 -1.17 24.58
CA PRO A 51 -5.50 -0.27 25.64
C PRO A 51 -4.83 1.11 25.48
N LEU A 52 -5.58 2.17 25.76
CA LEU A 52 -5.14 3.58 25.68
C LEU A 52 -5.07 4.19 24.26
N LEU A 53 -5.32 3.42 23.19
CA LEU A 53 -5.48 3.99 21.85
C LEU A 53 -6.96 4.21 21.53
N ASP A 54 -7.30 5.46 21.22
CA ASP A 54 -8.62 5.78 20.67
C ASP A 54 -8.71 5.32 19.22
N HIS A 55 -9.79 4.62 18.87
CA HIS A 55 -10.07 4.28 17.49
C HIS A 55 -10.26 5.55 16.65
N ARG A 56 -9.58 5.62 15.51
CA ARG A 56 -9.50 6.82 14.65
C ARG A 56 -8.83 8.03 15.31
N GLY A 57 -7.98 7.77 16.30
CA GLY A 57 -7.01 8.72 16.83
C GLY A 57 -5.71 8.68 16.03
N VAL A 58 -4.58 8.49 16.74
CA VAL A 58 -3.23 8.59 16.18
C VAL A 58 -2.99 7.70 14.95
N THR A 59 -3.55 6.49 14.93
CA THR A 59 -3.38 5.48 13.87
C THR A 59 -4.05 5.85 12.55
N HIS A 60 -5.02 6.77 12.55
CA HIS A 60 -5.79 7.16 11.36
C HIS A 60 -5.40 8.55 10.87
N THR A 61 -4.10 8.84 10.87
CA THR A 61 -3.53 10.14 10.51
C THR A 61 -2.52 10.02 9.39
N VAL A 62 -2.27 11.14 8.69
CA VAL A 62 -1.20 11.23 7.69
C VAL A 62 0.18 11.08 8.33
N ALA A 63 0.35 11.57 9.56
CA ALA A 63 1.60 11.39 10.30
C ALA A 63 1.89 9.91 10.57
N PHE A 64 0.89 9.15 10.99
CA PHE A 64 1.03 7.70 11.14
C PHE A 64 1.29 7.00 9.81
N ALA A 65 0.65 7.45 8.72
CA ALA A 65 0.93 6.93 7.38
C ALA A 65 2.40 7.09 6.98
N LEU A 66 2.97 8.28 7.22
CA LEU A 66 4.38 8.56 6.96
C LEU A 66 5.30 7.77 7.90
N LEU A 67 4.95 7.62 9.18
CA LEU A 67 5.74 6.83 10.13
C LEU A 67 5.84 5.36 9.68
N VAL A 68 4.70 4.74 9.34
CA VAL A 68 4.69 3.36 8.85
C VAL A 68 5.47 3.22 7.54
N GLY A 69 5.33 4.20 6.63
CA GLY A 69 6.16 4.29 5.43
C GLY A 69 7.65 4.34 5.76
N LEU A 70 8.09 5.22 6.66
CA LEU A 70 9.49 5.34 7.06
C LEU A 70 10.02 4.05 7.68
N VAL A 71 9.24 3.38 8.52
CA VAL A 71 9.61 2.07 9.11
C VAL A 71 9.75 1.01 8.02
N ALA A 72 8.77 0.88 7.13
CA ALA A 72 8.82 -0.07 6.02
C ALA A 72 9.99 0.23 5.06
N GLY A 73 10.28 1.51 4.81
CA GLY A 73 11.44 1.93 4.02
C GLY A 73 12.77 1.63 4.71
N ALA A 74 12.87 1.84 6.03
CA ALA A 74 14.07 1.46 6.79
C ALA A 74 14.31 -0.06 6.75
N VAL A 75 13.24 -0.86 6.82
CA VAL A 75 13.33 -2.32 6.62
C VAL A 75 13.81 -2.64 5.21
N GLY A 76 13.26 -1.98 4.18
CA GLY A 76 13.71 -2.15 2.79
C GLY A 76 15.20 -1.82 2.60
N LEU A 77 15.67 -0.71 3.17
CA LEU A 77 17.08 -0.32 3.16
C LEU A 77 17.97 -1.38 3.80
N ALA A 78 17.57 -1.90 4.98
CA ALA A 78 18.31 -2.92 5.69
C ALA A 78 18.39 -4.24 4.89
N VAL A 79 17.28 -4.67 4.28
CA VAL A 79 17.25 -5.86 3.43
C VAL A 79 18.16 -5.70 2.22
N GLY A 80 18.11 -4.56 1.53
CA GLY A 80 18.97 -4.33 0.37
C GLY A 80 20.44 -4.13 0.72
N GLY A 81 20.77 -3.63 1.92
CA GLY A 81 22.14 -3.52 2.42
C GLY A 81 22.74 -4.86 2.87
N SER A 82 21.91 -5.87 3.13
CA SER A 82 22.34 -7.20 3.59
C SER A 82 22.77 -8.17 2.49
N GLY A 83 22.65 -7.79 1.22
CA GLY A 83 22.85 -8.69 0.07
C GLY A 83 21.66 -9.62 -0.22
N ALA A 84 20.68 -9.71 0.69
CA ALA A 84 19.42 -10.42 0.44
C ALA A 84 18.52 -9.71 -0.60
N GLY A 85 18.78 -8.43 -0.88
CA GLY A 85 17.99 -7.63 -1.82
C GLY A 85 17.97 -8.18 -3.25
N ASP A 86 19.04 -8.84 -3.68
CA ASP A 86 19.13 -9.45 -5.01
C ASP A 86 18.12 -10.59 -5.19
N THR A 87 17.77 -11.29 -4.09
CA THR A 87 16.73 -12.34 -4.12
C THR A 87 15.32 -11.76 -4.16
N VAL A 88 15.10 -10.59 -3.54
CA VAL A 88 13.81 -9.88 -3.53
C VAL A 88 13.54 -9.23 -4.89
N LEU A 89 14.59 -8.77 -5.56
CA LEU A 89 14.56 -8.20 -6.89
C LEU A 89 14.80 -9.25 -7.99
N ALA A 90 15.00 -10.52 -7.63
CA ALA A 90 15.19 -11.59 -8.60
C ALA A 90 13.97 -11.67 -9.53
N GLY A 91 14.21 -11.67 -10.84
CA GLY A 91 13.15 -11.64 -11.85
C GLY A 91 12.62 -10.24 -12.19
N SER A 92 13.17 -9.16 -11.60
CA SER A 92 13.04 -7.82 -12.19
C SER A 92 14.03 -7.68 -13.35
N GLY A 93 13.57 -8.03 -14.54
CA GLY A 93 14.36 -7.96 -15.76
C GLY A 93 14.72 -6.52 -16.06
N GLY A 94 15.95 -6.12 -15.77
CA GLY A 94 16.66 -4.98 -16.34
C GLY A 94 16.07 -3.56 -16.20
N GLY A 95 14.76 -3.35 -16.15
CA GLY A 95 14.12 -2.03 -16.30
C GLY A 95 14.19 -1.13 -15.08
N LEU A 96 14.45 -1.68 -13.89
CA LEU A 96 14.86 -0.89 -12.71
C LEU A 96 16.40 -0.66 -12.66
N ALA A 97 17.15 -1.36 -13.51
CA ALA A 97 18.62 -1.28 -13.65
C ALA A 97 19.06 -0.79 -15.04
N GLY A 98 18.16 -0.25 -15.85
CA GLY A 98 18.30 -0.21 -17.31
C GLY A 98 17.73 1.06 -17.93
N GLY A 99 18.13 2.19 -17.40
CA GLY A 99 18.12 3.48 -18.08
C GLY A 99 19.50 4.11 -17.89
N SER A 100 20.02 4.80 -18.90
CA SER A 100 21.37 5.36 -19.01
C SER A 100 21.74 6.48 -18.00
N GLY A 101 21.23 6.42 -16.77
CA GLY A 101 21.46 7.39 -15.71
C GLY A 101 21.46 6.72 -14.33
N GLY A 102 22.63 6.22 -13.91
CA GLY A 102 22.94 5.86 -12.53
C GLY A 102 22.20 4.65 -11.95
N GLU A 103 22.92 3.55 -11.72
CA GLU A 103 22.39 2.39 -11.01
C GLU A 103 21.99 2.76 -9.57
N ILE A 104 20.69 2.74 -9.26
CA ILE A 104 20.22 2.79 -7.87
C ILE A 104 20.47 1.38 -7.29
N GLY A 105 21.41 1.27 -6.36
CA GLY A 105 21.71 -0.01 -5.72
C GLY A 105 20.47 -0.64 -5.03
N PRO A 106 20.51 -1.95 -4.72
CA PRO A 106 19.37 -2.68 -4.16
C PRO A 106 18.86 -2.06 -2.85
N ALA A 107 19.74 -1.52 -2.00
CA ALA A 107 19.36 -0.86 -0.75
C ALA A 107 18.41 0.35 -0.97
N PRO A 108 18.81 1.44 -1.66
CA PRO A 108 17.92 2.57 -1.89
C PRO A 108 16.65 2.20 -2.67
N ALA A 109 16.70 1.24 -3.60
CA ALA A 109 15.53 0.76 -4.32
C ALA A 109 14.50 0.07 -3.41
N LEU A 110 14.94 -0.92 -2.62
CA LEU A 110 14.09 -1.60 -1.65
C LEU A 110 13.59 -0.63 -0.57
N GLY A 111 14.41 0.33 -0.16
CA GLY A 111 14.01 1.39 0.76
C GLY A 111 12.87 2.25 0.23
N ALA A 112 12.98 2.72 -1.01
CA ALA A 112 11.93 3.49 -1.66
C ALA A 112 10.64 2.66 -1.82
N MET A 113 10.76 1.40 -2.22
CA MET A 113 9.61 0.50 -2.34
C MET A 113 8.92 0.26 -1.01
N GLY A 114 9.66 0.01 0.07
CA GLY A 114 9.11 -0.13 1.41
C GLY A 114 8.37 1.13 1.86
N PHE A 115 8.97 2.30 1.63
CA PHE A 115 8.34 3.58 1.95
C PHE A 115 7.03 3.80 1.20
N VAL A 116 7.04 3.56 -0.12
CA VAL A 116 5.85 3.69 -0.96
C VAL A 116 4.78 2.68 -0.54
N ALA A 117 5.12 1.40 -0.37
CA ALA A 117 4.16 0.36 -0.04
C ALA A 117 3.49 0.59 1.32
N GLY A 118 4.28 0.97 2.33
CA GLY A 118 3.79 1.27 3.68
C GLY A 118 2.92 2.53 3.71
N THR A 119 3.38 3.63 3.10
CA THR A 119 2.62 4.88 3.04
C THR A 119 1.32 4.68 2.27
N LEU A 120 1.36 4.02 1.11
CA LEU A 120 0.20 3.74 0.27
C LEU A 120 -0.85 2.91 1.02
N SER A 121 -0.42 1.90 1.80
CA SER A 121 -1.31 1.06 2.62
C SER A 121 -2.05 1.86 3.69
N MET A 122 -1.37 2.80 4.36
CA MET A 122 -2.03 3.64 5.36
C MET A 122 -2.95 4.66 4.68
N LEU A 123 -2.52 5.30 3.59
CA LEU A 123 -3.35 6.27 2.87
C LEU A 123 -4.62 5.64 2.28
N THR A 124 -4.54 4.44 1.72
CA THR A 124 -5.72 3.72 1.21
C THR A 124 -6.64 3.27 2.34
N HIS A 125 -6.10 2.91 3.52
CA HIS A 125 -6.91 2.68 4.71
C HIS A 125 -7.70 3.94 5.10
N LEU A 126 -7.02 5.10 5.19
CA LEU A 126 -7.65 6.39 5.47
C LEU A 126 -8.72 6.74 4.42
N ALA A 127 -8.43 6.52 3.14
CA ALA A 127 -9.38 6.76 2.04
C ALA A 127 -10.62 5.86 2.17
N ALA A 128 -10.45 4.57 2.45
CA ALA A 128 -11.54 3.64 2.68
C ALA A 128 -12.41 4.06 3.87
N ASP A 129 -11.80 4.64 4.90
CA ASP A 129 -12.53 5.15 6.07
C ASP A 129 -13.25 6.47 5.82
N ALA A 130 -12.66 7.36 5.02
CA ALA A 130 -13.28 8.60 4.58
C ALA A 130 -14.56 8.35 3.75
N VAL A 131 -14.68 7.21 3.08
CA VAL A 131 -15.89 6.81 2.34
C VAL A 131 -17.08 6.52 3.30
N THR A 132 -16.80 6.22 4.56
CA THR A 132 -17.82 5.83 5.56
C THR A 132 -18.29 7.00 6.42
N PRO A 133 -19.54 7.01 6.92
CA PRO A 133 -20.07 8.11 7.73
C PRO A 133 -19.22 8.52 8.94
N MET A 134 -18.50 7.58 9.55
CA MET A 134 -17.66 7.86 10.72
C MET A 134 -16.45 8.77 10.39
N GLY A 135 -16.00 8.78 9.12
CA GLY A 135 -14.96 9.67 8.61
C GLY A 135 -13.58 9.56 9.30
N ILE A 136 -12.64 10.41 8.90
CA ILE A 136 -11.28 10.46 9.45
C ILE A 136 -10.88 11.88 9.84
N ALA A 137 -9.96 12.03 10.82
CA ALA A 137 -9.32 13.29 11.14
C ALA A 137 -7.83 13.22 10.75
N PRO A 138 -7.49 13.41 9.46
CA PRO A 138 -6.17 13.05 8.92
C PRO A 138 -5.01 13.87 9.52
N LEU A 139 -5.31 15.05 10.07
CA LEU A 139 -4.34 15.99 10.63
C LEU A 139 -4.36 16.01 12.17
N TRP A 140 -4.99 15.04 12.83
CA TRP A 140 -4.92 14.93 14.28
C TRP A 140 -3.45 14.72 14.74
N PRO A 141 -2.99 15.33 15.84
CA PRO A 141 -3.72 16.18 16.79
C PRO A 141 -3.75 17.67 16.44
N VAL A 142 -3.12 18.10 15.33
CA VAL A 142 -3.07 19.51 14.91
C VAL A 142 -4.45 20.03 14.55
N SER A 143 -5.31 19.18 13.95
CA SER A 143 -6.72 19.49 13.71
C SER A 143 -7.60 18.28 14.00
N SER A 144 -8.71 18.53 14.70
CA SER A 144 -9.77 17.54 14.95
C SER A 144 -10.85 17.52 13.85
N ARG A 145 -10.67 18.26 12.75
CA ARG A 145 -11.64 18.32 11.65
C ARG A 145 -11.78 16.96 10.99
N ARG A 146 -13.01 16.42 10.98
CA ARG A 146 -13.33 15.15 10.34
C ARG A 146 -13.75 15.36 8.89
N TYR A 147 -13.30 14.45 8.03
CA TYR A 147 -13.66 14.36 6.62
C TYR A 147 -14.36 13.04 6.37
N SER A 148 -15.50 13.11 5.70
CA SER A 148 -16.37 11.98 5.39
C SER A 148 -17.12 12.25 4.09
N LEU A 149 -17.21 11.26 3.22
CA LEU A 149 -18.05 11.29 2.02
C LEU A 149 -19.44 10.72 2.28
N GLU A 150 -19.63 10.04 3.42
CA GLU A 150 -20.91 9.45 3.86
C GLU A 150 -21.59 8.53 2.82
N LEU A 151 -20.82 7.91 1.92
CA LEU A 151 -21.36 7.17 0.78
C LEU A 151 -21.96 5.82 1.19
N VAL A 152 -21.28 5.09 2.08
CA VAL A 152 -21.73 3.77 2.50
C VAL A 152 -21.31 3.45 3.93
N ARG A 153 -22.20 2.80 4.68
CA ARG A 153 -21.90 2.34 6.05
C ARG A 153 -20.80 1.29 6.03
N SER A 154 -19.85 1.41 6.96
CA SER A 154 -18.74 0.45 7.14
C SER A 154 -19.21 -0.99 7.28
N ALA A 155 -20.35 -1.20 7.93
CA ALA A 155 -20.95 -2.52 8.18
C ALA A 155 -21.70 -3.12 6.98
N ASN A 156 -21.75 -2.46 5.81
CA ASN A 156 -22.43 -3.02 4.64
C ASN A 156 -21.58 -4.17 4.04
N PRO A 157 -22.01 -5.44 4.15
CA PRO A 157 -21.22 -6.56 3.67
C PRO A 157 -21.04 -6.54 2.15
N VAL A 158 -22.08 -6.14 1.41
CA VAL A 158 -22.05 -6.05 -0.05
C VAL A 158 -20.97 -5.07 -0.49
N ALA A 159 -20.89 -3.89 0.12
CA ALA A 159 -19.88 -2.89 -0.22
C ALA A 159 -18.45 -3.39 0.05
N ASN A 160 -18.22 -4.06 1.18
CA ASN A 160 -16.91 -4.61 1.52
C ASN A 160 -16.48 -5.71 0.52
N TYR A 161 -17.38 -6.65 0.18
CA TYR A 161 -17.07 -7.71 -0.77
C TYR A 161 -16.97 -7.23 -2.21
N LEU A 162 -17.79 -6.25 -2.63
CA LEU A 162 -17.66 -5.63 -3.95
C LEU A 162 -16.34 -4.90 -4.08
N LEU A 163 -15.94 -4.12 -3.08
CA LEU A 163 -14.66 -3.43 -3.10
C LEU A 163 -13.48 -4.42 -3.15
N LEU A 164 -13.56 -5.52 -2.41
CA LEU A 164 -12.59 -6.62 -2.50
C LEU A 164 -12.55 -7.24 -3.90
N ALA A 165 -13.70 -7.65 -4.44
CA ALA A 165 -13.79 -8.29 -5.74
C ALA A 165 -13.25 -7.38 -6.85
N VAL A 166 -13.66 -6.11 -6.86
CA VAL A 166 -13.18 -5.10 -7.82
C VAL A 166 -11.68 -4.87 -7.65
N GLY A 167 -11.17 -4.78 -6.42
CA GLY A 167 -9.74 -4.67 -6.15
C GLY A 167 -8.92 -5.84 -6.68
N VAL A 168 -9.36 -7.08 -6.43
CA VAL A 168 -8.70 -8.28 -6.93
C VAL A 168 -8.69 -8.32 -8.46
N VAL A 169 -9.84 -8.06 -9.10
CA VAL A 169 -9.96 -8.09 -10.56
C VAL A 169 -9.06 -7.01 -11.19
N VAL A 170 -9.16 -5.77 -10.71
CA VAL A 170 -8.38 -4.66 -11.28
C VAL A 170 -6.88 -4.91 -11.08
N ALA A 171 -6.43 -5.28 -9.88
CA ALA A 171 -5.03 -5.57 -9.62
C ALA A 171 -4.51 -6.74 -10.48
N GLY A 172 -5.28 -7.83 -10.63
CA GLY A 172 -4.90 -8.96 -11.47
C GLY A 172 -4.79 -8.59 -12.95
N VAL A 173 -5.78 -7.86 -13.48
CA VAL A 173 -5.79 -7.38 -14.87
C VAL A 173 -4.63 -6.45 -15.13
N THR A 174 -4.34 -5.51 -14.23
CA THR A 174 -3.28 -4.53 -14.43
C THR A 174 -1.88 -5.16 -14.31
N LEU A 175 -1.68 -6.11 -13.39
CA LEU A 175 -0.43 -6.88 -13.33
C LEU A 175 -0.21 -7.67 -14.62
N TYR A 176 -1.22 -8.39 -15.10
CA TYR A 176 -1.12 -9.16 -16.35
C TYR A 176 -0.90 -8.27 -17.57
N ALA A 177 -1.62 -7.15 -17.68
CA ALA A 177 -1.43 -6.20 -18.77
C ALA A 177 -0.01 -5.63 -18.80
N GLY A 178 0.59 -5.38 -17.63
CA GLY A 178 1.98 -4.92 -17.54
C GLY A 178 2.99 -5.99 -17.99
N THR A 179 2.80 -7.26 -17.63
CA THR A 179 3.71 -8.33 -18.11
C THR A 179 3.61 -8.52 -19.62
N VAL A 180 2.39 -8.49 -20.17
CA VAL A 180 2.17 -8.52 -21.64
C VAL A 180 2.87 -7.36 -22.33
N LEU A 181 2.81 -6.15 -21.77
CA LEU A 181 3.48 -4.96 -22.32
C LEU A 181 5.01 -5.08 -22.26
N ALA A 182 5.54 -5.69 -21.20
CA ALA A 182 6.97 -5.92 -21.04
C ALA A 182 7.50 -7.12 -21.86
N GLY A 183 6.62 -7.94 -22.43
CA GLY A 183 7.00 -9.13 -23.20
C GLY A 183 7.57 -10.27 -22.35
N ILE A 184 7.14 -10.37 -21.08
CA ILE A 184 7.57 -11.38 -20.10
C ILE A 184 6.41 -12.22 -19.56
#